data_AF-A0A641MBJ2-F1
#
_entry.id   AF-A0A641MBJ2-F1
#
_cell.length_a   1.000
_cell.length_b   1.000
_cell.length_c   1.000
_cell.angle_alpha   90.00
_cell.angle_beta   90.00
_cell.angle_gamma   90.00
#
_symmetry.space_group_name_H-M   'P 1'
#
loop_
_entity.id
_entity.type
_entity.pdbx_description
1 polymer ?
#
loop_
_entity_poly.entity_id
_entity_poly.type
_entity_poly.pdbx_seq_one_letter_code
_entity_poly.pdbx_strand_id
1 'polypeptide(L)' 'MRVIVLVENTSISKDYKSKHGLCLYIETKKHKLLFDLGSN' A
#
# COMPACT_ATOMS: atom_id res chain seq x y z
N MET A 1 2.47 7.52 13.66
CA MET A 1 1.80 7.51 12.34
C MET A 1 2.52 6.46 11.53
N ARG A 2 1.79 5.55 10.88
CA ARG A 2 2.35 4.50 10.02
C ARG A 2 1.74 4.63 8.63
N VAL A 3 2.57 4.49 7.61
CA VAL A 3 2.16 4.44 6.20
C VAL A 3 2.81 3.19 5.62
N ILE A 4 2.00 2.29 5.09
CA ILE A 4 2.45 1.01 4.55
C ILE A 4 1.97 0.93 3.10
N VAL A 5 2.91 0.66 2.19
CA VAL A 5 2.60 0.41 0.78
C VAL A 5 2.13 -1.03 0.65
N LEU A 6 0.90 -1.22 0.16
CA LEU A 6 0.31 -2.54 -0.07
C LEU A 6 0.41 -2.95 -1.55
N VAL A 7 0.31 -1.98 -2.46
CA VAL A 7 0.49 -2.20 -3.90
C VAL A 7 1.27 -1.02 -4.48
N GLU A 8 2.29 -1.33 -5.29
CA GLU A 8 2.97 -0.39 -6.15
C GLU A 8 3.64 -1.13 -7.33
N ASN A 9 4.21 -0.37 -8.26
CA ASN A 9 4.82 -0.89 -9.48
C ASN A 9 6.08 -1.73 -9.21
N THR A 10 6.72 -1.57 -8.05
CA THR A 10 7.94 -2.29 -7.68
C THR A 10 7.77 -3.09 -6.38
N SER A 11 8.78 -3.86 -5.99
CA SER A 11 8.74 -4.63 -4.74
C SER A 11 10.12 -4.64 -4.10
N ILE A 12 10.15 -4.54 -2.77
CA ILE A 12 11.39 -4.48 -1.99
C ILE A 12 12.12 -5.84 -1.92
N SER A 13 11.40 -6.95 -2.14
CA SER A 13 11.95 -8.30 -2.17
C SER A 13 11.14 -9.20 -3.09
N LYS A 14 11.68 -10.37 -3.40
CA LYS A 14 11.01 -11.41 -4.21
C LYS A 14 9.85 -12.09 -3.49
N ASP A 15 9.71 -11.87 -2.19
CA ASP A 15 8.61 -12.43 -1.39
C ASP A 15 7.29 -11.69 -1.65
N TYR A 16 7.37 -10.48 -2.22
CA TYR A 16 6.23 -9.66 -2.58
C TYR A 16 6.05 -9.60 -4.09
N LYS A 17 4.79 -9.49 -4.53
CA LYS A 17 4.43 -9.22 -5.92
C LYS A 17 4.22 -7.73 -6.10
N SER A 18 4.57 -7.21 -7.27
CA SER A 18 4.20 -5.86 -7.70
C SER A 18 3.08 -5.90 -8.73
N LYS A 19 2.30 -4.82 -8.80
CA LYS A 19 1.27 -4.59 -9.81
C LYS A 19 1.23 -3.09 -10.09
N HIS A 20 1.00 -2.70 -11.35
CA HIS A 20 0.82 -1.29 -11.67
C HIS A 20 -0.32 -0.69 -10.82
N GLY A 21 -0.10 0.48 -10.23
CA GLY A 21 -1.08 1.15 -9.38
C GLY A 21 -0.51 1.53 -8.00
N LEU A 22 -1.37 2.01 -7.11
CA LEU A 22 -0.99 2.39 -5.75
C LEU A 22 -2.07 1.98 -4.77
N CYS A 23 -1.68 1.43 -3.62
CA CYS A 23 -2.58 1.20 -2.50
C CYS A 23 -1.80 1.40 -1.20
N LEU A 24 -2.29 2.27 -0.32
CA LEU A 24 -1.65 2.64 0.93
C LEU A 24 -2.54 2.33 2.12
N TYR A 25 -2.00 1.61 3.09
CA TYR A 25 -2.56 1.57 4.43
C TYR A 25 -1.96 2.69 5.28
N ILE A 26 -2.82 3.57 5.78
CA ILE A 26 -2.43 4.72 6.59
C ILE A 26 -3.09 4.59 7.96
N GLU A 27 -2.27 4.63 9.01
CA GLU A 27 -2.74 4.56 10.39
C GLU A 27 -2.16 5.70 11.23
N THR A 28 -3.07 6.38 11.92
CA THR A 28 -2.78 7.32 12.99
C THR A 28 -3.21 6.71 14.33
N LYS A 29 -2.99 7.42 15.44
CA LYS A 29 -3.49 6.95 16.76
C LYS A 29 -5.02 6.80 16.79
N LYS A 30 -5.76 7.53 15.94
CA LYS A 30 -7.23 7.62 16.00
C LYS A 30 -7.93 6.99 14.80
N HIS A 31 -7.33 7.04 13.63
CA HIS A 31 -7.96 6.62 12.38
C HIS A 31 -7.09 5.64 11.61
N LYS A 32 -7.75 4.74 10.90
CA LYS A 32 -7.18 3.84 9.90
C LYS A 32 -7.87 4.13 8.58
N LEU A 33 -7.09 4.26 7.52
CA LEU A 33 -7.56 4.54 6.18
C LEU A 33 -6.84 3.64 5.20
N LEU A 34 -7.61 3.05 4.28
CA LEU A 34 -7.07 2.48 3.05
C LEU A 34 -7.24 3.54 1.97
N PHE A 35 -6.13 4.03 1.44
CA PHE A 35 -6.12 5.05 0.40
C PHE A 35 -5.75 4.40 -0.93
N ASP A 36 -6.63 4.62 -1.93
CA ASP A 36 -6.63 3.93 -3.22
C ASP A 36 -6.79 2.39 -3.07
N LEU A 37 -7.11 1.70 -4.16
CA LEU A 37 -7.23 0.24 -4.23
C LEU A 37 -6.36 -0.34 -5.37
N GLY A 38 -5.57 0.49 -6.04
CA GLY A 38 -4.83 0.12 -7.23
C GLY A 38 -5.75 -0.11 -8.44
N SER A 39 -5.18 -0.57 -9.55
CA SER A 39 -5.96 -0.89 -10.74
C SER A 39 -6.59 -2.29 -10.65
N ASN A 40 -7.82 -2.45 -11.13
CA ASN A 40 -8.47 -3.75 -11.35
C ASN A 40 -7.66 -4.60 -12.33
#